data_AF-A0A010YSD8-F1
#
_entry.id   AF-A0A010YSD8-F1
#
_cell.length_a   1.000
_cell.length_b   1.000
_cell.length_c   1.000
_cell.angle_alpha   90.00
_cell.angle_beta   90.00
_cell.angle_gamma   90.00
#
_symmetry.space_group_name_H-M   'P 1'
#
loop_
_entity.id
_entity.type
_entity.pdbx_description
1 polymer ?
#
loop_
_entity_poly.entity_id
_entity_poly.type
_entity_poly.pdbx_seq_one_letter_code
_entity_poly.pdbx_strand_id
1 'polypeptide(L)'
;MTPYRVLVVDDSAFMRKIVSDLIERDVSFSVVDTAKNGREAVEKVRKIKPDIVTMDVEMPEMNGLESLQHIMNEYPLPVIMLSGINEEGMRETIMALEAGAFDFIRKPSVSNSQDIEGVGEALLRQLHAAVHDSAWRKDKPSPIVVAQAVVEAPITPEQQHEEVGEAPARRQEERGFEIPRPKAESSVPENRPRKDASSGETSAPVQRNAVSASKPKPSVAPPASVPPSSSRPTIAREDKKEDKKIAATRTPAPVDKPQTRVESVTPAPKPAASAPKSQVPERKVPERQIVPPVSGTRASGGDHIDQIVAVGCSTGGPRALKELLENIPASFPAPIVIVQHMPPKFTHSLAQRLNTLSPLEVVEAQHGMALRKGTAYIAPGGQHLIVKRSGSGQYAIELSDAPPQNGHKPSVGAMFDSLLPMNEIRRHAVIMTGMGSDGAKEMKKLYDSGVSTTIAESEETCVVYGMPRSAAELNCVMHLLPLPQIATKLNQVVKS
;
A
#
# COMPACT_ATOMS: atom_id res chain seq x y z
N MET A 1 -23.90 -23.18 -8.93
CA MET A 1 -23.66 -21.76 -9.24
C MET A 1 -22.57 -21.72 -10.30
N THR A 2 -22.66 -20.87 -11.32
CA THR A 2 -21.55 -20.68 -12.28
C THR A 2 -20.40 -19.96 -11.58
N PRO A 3 -19.14 -20.43 -11.70
CA PRO A 3 -18.01 -19.78 -11.05
C PRO A 3 -17.73 -18.41 -11.67
N TYR A 4 -17.28 -17.46 -10.84
CA TYR A 4 -16.81 -16.15 -11.28
C TYR A 4 -15.52 -16.29 -12.08
N ARG A 5 -15.43 -15.56 -13.17
CA ARG A 5 -14.38 -15.67 -14.18
C ARG A 5 -13.25 -14.70 -13.85
N VAL A 6 -12.07 -15.23 -13.55
CA VAL A 6 -10.89 -14.45 -13.15
C VAL A 6 -9.86 -14.41 -14.27
N LEU A 7 -9.32 -13.23 -14.55
CA LEU A 7 -8.13 -13.05 -15.39
C LEU A 7 -6.93 -12.78 -14.49
N VAL A 8 -5.87 -13.59 -14.59
CA VAL A 8 -4.63 -13.43 -13.82
C VAL A 8 -3.55 -12.78 -14.68
N VAL A 9 -3.01 -11.65 -14.22
CA VAL A 9 -2.00 -10.89 -14.97
C VAL A 9 -0.73 -10.73 -14.14
N ASP A 10 0.38 -11.27 -14.64
CA ASP A 10 1.71 -11.17 -14.03
C ASP A 10 2.76 -11.49 -15.09
N ASP A 11 3.91 -10.84 -15.12
CA ASP A 11 4.94 -11.08 -16.13
C ASP A 11 5.65 -12.44 -15.96
N SER A 12 5.69 -12.96 -14.73
CA SER A 12 6.25 -14.24 -14.38
C SER A 12 5.26 -15.39 -14.60
N ALA A 13 5.58 -16.28 -15.53
CA ALA A 13 4.79 -17.49 -15.79
C ALA A 13 4.61 -18.35 -14.52
N PHE A 14 5.62 -18.36 -13.65
CA PHE A 14 5.57 -19.07 -12.38
C PHE A 14 4.59 -18.42 -11.39
N MET A 15 4.59 -17.09 -11.28
CA MET A 15 3.63 -16.36 -10.44
C MET A 15 2.20 -16.51 -10.95
N ARG A 16 1.97 -16.45 -12.28
CA ARG A 16 0.65 -16.74 -12.87
C ARG A 16 0.14 -18.11 -12.45
N LYS A 17 1.02 -19.12 -12.43
CA LYS A 17 0.63 -20.48 -11.97
C LYS A 17 0.30 -20.50 -10.48
N ILE A 18 1.12 -19.90 -9.61
CA ILE A 18 0.84 -19.84 -8.17
C ILE A 18 -0.49 -19.13 -7.91
N VAL A 19 -0.69 -17.94 -8.45
CA VAL A 19 -1.90 -17.14 -8.22
C VAL A 19 -3.11 -17.88 -8.76
N SER A 20 -3.02 -18.51 -9.92
CA SER A 20 -4.11 -19.33 -10.47
C SER A 20 -4.44 -20.51 -9.55
N ASP A 21 -3.44 -21.25 -9.09
CA ASP A 21 -3.63 -22.39 -8.19
C ASP A 21 -4.22 -21.98 -6.84
N LEU A 22 -3.92 -20.77 -6.35
CA LEU A 22 -4.53 -20.23 -5.13
C LEU A 22 -6.01 -19.89 -5.34
N ILE A 23 -6.35 -19.30 -6.49
CA ILE A 23 -7.72 -18.93 -6.84
C ILE A 23 -8.59 -20.18 -7.05
N GLU A 24 -8.08 -21.17 -7.79
CA GLU A 24 -8.83 -22.39 -8.15
C GLU A 24 -9.06 -23.36 -6.99
N ARG A 25 -8.51 -23.09 -5.80
CA ARG A 25 -8.87 -23.82 -4.57
C ARG A 25 -10.31 -23.57 -4.14
N ASP A 26 -10.88 -22.44 -4.52
CA ASP A 26 -12.27 -22.09 -4.25
C ASP A 26 -13.12 -22.31 -5.50
N VAL A 27 -14.09 -23.22 -5.40
CA VAL A 27 -15.00 -23.60 -6.49
C VAL A 27 -15.88 -22.43 -6.99
N SER A 28 -15.93 -21.32 -6.25
CA SER A 28 -16.64 -20.10 -6.63
C SER A 28 -15.93 -19.32 -7.72
N PHE A 29 -14.65 -19.59 -7.99
CA PHE A 29 -13.85 -18.90 -8.99
C PHE A 29 -13.29 -19.86 -10.03
N SER A 30 -13.05 -19.35 -11.23
CA SER A 30 -12.39 -20.08 -12.33
C SER A 30 -11.48 -19.13 -13.07
N VAL A 31 -10.21 -19.51 -13.24
CA VAL A 31 -9.25 -18.73 -14.01
C VAL A 31 -9.51 -19.00 -15.49
N VAL A 32 -10.04 -18.00 -16.20
CA VAL A 32 -10.48 -18.17 -17.59
C VAL A 32 -9.38 -17.91 -18.61
N ASP A 33 -8.37 -17.12 -18.24
CA ASP A 33 -7.17 -16.86 -19.03
C ASP A 33 -6.10 -16.22 -18.12
N THR A 34 -4.88 -16.08 -18.63
CA THR A 34 -3.78 -15.37 -17.97
C THR A 34 -3.06 -14.44 -18.94
N ALA A 35 -2.57 -13.27 -18.52
CA ALA A 35 -1.83 -12.34 -19.38
C ALA A 35 -0.42 -12.06 -18.84
N LYS A 36 0.55 -11.84 -19.72
CA LYS A 36 1.96 -11.63 -19.34
C LYS A 36 2.40 -10.16 -19.22
N ASN A 37 1.55 -9.23 -19.63
CA ASN A 37 1.81 -7.80 -19.55
C ASN A 37 0.48 -7.02 -19.60
N GLY A 38 0.57 -5.71 -19.40
CA GLY A 38 -0.57 -4.83 -19.38
C GLY A 38 -1.39 -4.75 -20.67
N ARG A 39 -0.69 -4.74 -21.82
CA ARG A 39 -1.32 -4.67 -23.13
C ARG A 39 -2.18 -5.90 -23.40
N GLU A 40 -1.65 -7.10 -23.15
CA GLU A 40 -2.39 -8.35 -23.27
C GLU A 40 -3.58 -8.39 -22.30
N ALA A 41 -3.43 -7.83 -21.09
CA ALA A 41 -4.51 -7.76 -20.12
C ALA A 41 -5.69 -6.92 -20.64
N VAL A 42 -5.44 -5.71 -21.16
CA VAL A 42 -6.49 -4.84 -21.73
C VAL A 42 -7.21 -5.53 -22.90
N GLU A 43 -6.45 -6.14 -23.82
CA GLU A 43 -7.01 -6.88 -24.95
C GLU A 43 -7.88 -8.06 -24.50
N LYS A 44 -7.41 -8.83 -23.51
CA LYS A 44 -8.15 -9.97 -22.97
C LYS A 44 -9.39 -9.53 -22.22
N VAL A 45 -9.34 -8.48 -21.39
CA VAL A 45 -10.52 -7.92 -20.73
C VAL A 45 -11.61 -7.59 -21.76
N ARG A 46 -11.25 -6.93 -22.86
CA ARG A 46 -12.18 -6.61 -23.94
C ARG A 46 -12.80 -7.85 -24.60
N LYS A 47 -12.00 -8.89 -24.83
CA LYS A 47 -12.42 -10.10 -25.56
C LYS A 47 -13.22 -11.07 -24.69
N ILE A 48 -12.70 -11.39 -23.50
CA ILE A 48 -13.24 -12.46 -22.65
C ILE A 48 -14.21 -11.91 -21.60
N LYS A 49 -14.17 -10.61 -21.28
CA LYS A 49 -15.02 -9.95 -20.26
C LYS A 49 -15.03 -10.71 -18.93
N PRO A 50 -13.89 -10.76 -18.20
CA PRO A 50 -13.84 -11.43 -16.91
C PRO A 50 -14.68 -10.67 -15.87
N ASP A 51 -15.06 -11.35 -14.79
CA ASP A 51 -15.78 -10.74 -13.67
C ASP A 51 -14.84 -9.95 -12.75
N ILE A 52 -13.57 -10.34 -12.71
CA ILE A 52 -12.52 -9.75 -11.86
C ILE A 52 -11.14 -10.01 -12.44
N VAL A 53 -10.21 -9.09 -12.18
CA VAL A 53 -8.80 -9.19 -12.61
C VAL A 53 -7.88 -9.15 -11.40
N THR A 54 -6.89 -10.04 -11.35
CA THR A 54 -5.70 -9.85 -10.50
C THR A 54 -4.57 -9.32 -11.38
N MET A 55 -3.90 -8.25 -10.93
CA MET A 55 -3.00 -7.48 -11.77
C MET A 55 -1.69 -7.18 -11.06
N ASP A 56 -0.58 -7.70 -11.56
CA ASP A 56 0.73 -7.25 -11.16
C ASP A 56 0.95 -5.75 -11.44
N VAL A 57 1.64 -5.08 -10.53
CA VAL A 57 1.99 -3.67 -10.65
C VAL A 57 3.15 -3.48 -11.63
N GLU A 58 4.22 -4.26 -11.49
CA GLU A 58 5.48 -4.05 -12.20
C GLU A 58 5.60 -5.03 -13.38
N MET A 59 5.34 -4.57 -14.60
CA MET A 59 5.39 -5.40 -15.81
C MET A 59 6.07 -4.67 -16.97
N PRO A 60 6.70 -5.38 -17.92
CA PRO A 60 7.25 -4.78 -19.14
C PRO A 60 6.15 -4.31 -20.11
N GLU A 61 6.55 -3.46 -21.07
CA GLU A 61 5.72 -2.88 -22.14
C GLU A 61 4.62 -1.91 -21.67
N MET A 62 3.76 -2.35 -20.75
CA MET A 62 2.72 -1.56 -20.09
C MET A 62 2.57 -2.09 -18.67
N ASN A 63 2.77 -1.22 -17.69
CA ASN A 63 2.72 -1.60 -16.28
C ASN A 63 1.26 -1.76 -15.78
N GLY A 64 1.10 -2.29 -14.57
CA GLY A 64 -0.22 -2.54 -13.99
C GLY A 64 -1.06 -1.28 -13.78
N LEU A 65 -0.43 -0.16 -13.42
CA LEU A 65 -1.12 1.11 -13.19
C LEU A 65 -1.71 1.69 -14.48
N GLU A 66 -0.93 1.73 -15.55
CA GLU A 66 -1.39 2.16 -16.88
C GLU A 66 -2.51 1.24 -17.39
N SER A 67 -2.33 -0.07 -17.24
CA SER A 67 -3.32 -1.08 -17.64
C SER A 67 -4.63 -0.91 -16.90
N LEU A 68 -4.55 -0.68 -15.58
CA LEU A 68 -5.70 -0.39 -14.74
C LEU A 68 -6.44 0.84 -15.25
N GLN A 69 -5.74 1.95 -15.53
CA GLN A 69 -6.38 3.16 -16.05
C GLN A 69 -7.12 2.91 -17.36
N HIS A 70 -6.52 2.14 -18.28
CA HIS A 70 -7.20 1.72 -19.52
C HIS A 70 -8.45 0.87 -19.24
N ILE A 71 -8.33 -0.13 -18.37
CA ILE A 71 -9.46 -1.00 -17.99
C ILE A 71 -10.58 -0.17 -17.34
N MET A 72 -10.26 0.69 -16.38
CA MET A 72 -11.24 1.51 -15.68
C MET A 72 -11.95 2.51 -16.59
N ASN A 73 -11.30 2.99 -17.65
CA ASN A 73 -11.89 3.91 -18.61
C ASN A 73 -12.77 3.20 -19.66
N GLU A 74 -12.35 2.03 -20.17
CA GLU A 74 -13.06 1.34 -21.26
C GLU A 74 -14.03 0.25 -20.77
N TYR A 75 -13.61 -0.54 -19.79
CA TYR A 75 -14.33 -1.70 -19.26
C TYR A 75 -14.20 -1.80 -17.73
N PRO A 76 -14.68 -0.80 -16.96
CA PRO A 76 -14.51 -0.80 -15.51
C PRO A 76 -15.08 -2.06 -14.87
N LEU A 77 -14.21 -2.77 -14.17
CA LEU A 77 -14.46 -4.01 -13.45
C LEU A 77 -13.50 -4.07 -12.24
N PRO A 78 -13.77 -4.86 -11.19
CA PRO A 78 -12.90 -4.92 -10.02
C PRO A 78 -11.50 -5.44 -10.38
N VAL A 79 -10.47 -4.68 -10.02
CA VAL A 79 -9.06 -5.08 -10.18
C VAL A 79 -8.40 -5.14 -8.82
N ILE A 80 -7.82 -6.30 -8.49
CA ILE A 80 -6.99 -6.48 -7.28
C ILE A 80 -5.52 -6.43 -7.70
N MET A 81 -4.78 -5.45 -7.19
CA MET A 81 -3.36 -5.29 -7.51
C MET A 81 -2.50 -6.30 -6.75
N LEU A 82 -1.47 -6.85 -7.39
CA LEU A 82 -0.46 -7.70 -6.78
C LEU A 82 0.83 -6.90 -6.63
N SER A 83 1.07 -6.38 -5.42
CA SER A 83 2.17 -5.47 -5.15
C SER A 83 3.42 -6.18 -4.65
N GLY A 84 4.58 -5.70 -5.12
CA GLY A 84 5.87 -5.93 -4.47
C GLY A 84 6.00 -5.22 -3.11
N ILE A 85 7.18 -5.30 -2.50
CA ILE A 85 7.54 -4.66 -1.22
C ILE A 85 8.63 -3.58 -1.35
N ASN A 86 9.01 -3.25 -2.58
CA ASN A 86 9.92 -2.15 -2.88
C ASN A 86 9.16 -0.81 -2.77
N GLU A 87 9.90 0.29 -2.63
CA GLU A 87 9.28 1.63 -2.48
C GLU A 87 8.49 2.05 -3.72
N GLU A 88 9.01 1.75 -4.91
CA GLU A 88 8.37 2.08 -6.18
C GLU A 88 7.03 1.35 -6.36
N GLY A 89 6.99 0.03 -6.20
CA GLY A 89 5.76 -0.76 -6.29
C GLY A 89 4.74 -0.40 -5.20
N MET A 90 5.18 -0.06 -3.99
CA MET A 90 4.27 0.45 -2.95
C MET A 90 3.63 1.78 -3.38
N ARG A 91 4.43 2.73 -3.89
CA ARG A 91 3.92 4.02 -4.38
C ARG A 91 2.92 3.83 -5.53
N GLU A 92 3.24 2.99 -6.50
CA GLU A 92 2.36 2.68 -7.62
C GLU A 92 1.06 1.99 -7.18
N THR A 93 1.12 1.14 -6.16
CA THR A 93 -0.08 0.53 -5.57
C THR A 93 -1.01 1.56 -4.94
N ILE A 94 -0.48 2.55 -4.22
CA ILE A 94 -1.31 3.64 -3.69
C ILE A 94 -1.98 4.41 -4.84
N MET A 95 -1.22 4.72 -5.89
CA MET A 95 -1.77 5.39 -7.08
C MET A 95 -2.83 4.53 -7.79
N ALA A 96 -2.66 3.21 -7.81
CA ALA A 96 -3.64 2.29 -8.38
C ALA A 96 -4.95 2.32 -7.60
N LEU A 97 -4.91 2.34 -6.27
CA LEU A 97 -6.11 2.46 -5.41
C LEU A 97 -6.82 3.80 -5.62
N GLU A 98 -6.07 4.90 -5.79
CA GLU A 98 -6.63 6.21 -6.18
C GLU A 98 -7.27 6.16 -7.58
N ALA A 99 -6.65 5.43 -8.52
CA ALA A 99 -7.11 5.24 -9.89
C ALA A 99 -8.27 4.23 -10.02
N GLY A 100 -8.80 3.72 -8.91
CA GLY A 100 -9.97 2.85 -8.90
C GLY A 100 -9.67 1.35 -8.90
N ALA A 101 -8.46 0.91 -8.54
CA ALA A 101 -8.28 -0.47 -8.12
C ALA A 101 -9.18 -0.77 -6.92
N PHE A 102 -9.73 -1.98 -6.89
CA PHE A 102 -10.64 -2.41 -5.82
C PHE A 102 -9.87 -2.56 -4.50
N ASP A 103 -8.77 -3.29 -4.53
CA ASP A 103 -7.87 -3.49 -3.40
C ASP A 103 -6.50 -3.98 -3.90
N PHE A 104 -5.60 -4.34 -2.99
CA PHE A 104 -4.33 -4.97 -3.32
C PHE A 104 -3.95 -6.10 -2.36
N ILE A 105 -3.12 -7.01 -2.86
CA ILE A 105 -2.45 -8.07 -2.12
C ILE A 105 -0.95 -7.92 -2.30
N ARG A 106 -0.18 -8.15 -1.24
CA ARG A 106 1.26 -8.31 -1.34
C ARG A 106 1.57 -9.64 -2.02
N LYS A 107 2.48 -9.64 -3.01
CA LYS A 107 2.96 -10.87 -3.63
C LYS A 107 3.57 -11.83 -2.58
N PRO A 108 3.30 -13.15 -2.69
CA PRO A 108 3.85 -14.13 -1.78
C PRO A 108 5.35 -14.30 -1.99
N SER A 109 6.06 -14.54 -0.90
CA SER A 109 7.47 -14.91 -0.91
C SER A 109 7.58 -16.39 -1.31
N VAL A 110 8.06 -16.65 -2.53
CA VAL A 110 8.17 -17.99 -3.13
C VAL A 110 8.95 -18.99 -2.25
N SER A 111 9.84 -18.50 -1.39
CA SER A 111 10.67 -19.31 -0.50
C SER A 111 9.97 -19.84 0.76
N ASN A 112 8.74 -19.41 1.06
CA ASN A 112 8.04 -19.79 2.28
C ASN A 112 6.59 -20.25 1.99
N SER A 113 6.30 -21.54 2.25
CA SER A 113 4.98 -22.12 2.00
C SER A 113 3.86 -21.53 2.86
N GLN A 114 4.17 -21.13 4.11
CA GLN A 114 3.18 -20.49 4.99
C GLN A 114 2.78 -19.10 4.50
N ASP A 115 3.71 -18.38 3.87
CA ASP A 115 3.44 -17.06 3.29
C ASP A 115 2.51 -17.17 2.08
N ILE A 116 2.72 -18.19 1.24
CA ILE A 116 1.85 -18.48 0.08
C ILE A 116 0.42 -18.78 0.54
N GLU A 117 0.24 -19.56 1.60
CA GLU A 117 -1.08 -19.90 2.14
C GLU A 117 -1.79 -18.67 2.71
N GLY A 118 -1.13 -17.88 3.54
CA GLY A 118 -1.71 -16.64 4.09
C GLY A 118 -2.06 -15.61 3.02
N VAL A 119 -1.23 -15.47 1.98
CA VAL A 119 -1.53 -14.63 0.82
C VAL A 119 -2.72 -15.18 0.02
N GLY A 120 -2.83 -16.51 -0.13
CA GLY A 120 -3.98 -17.16 -0.76
C GLY A 120 -5.29 -16.87 -0.04
N GLU A 121 -5.31 -16.99 1.29
CA GLU A 121 -6.49 -16.65 2.10
C GLU A 121 -6.89 -15.18 1.96
N ALA A 122 -5.90 -14.28 1.96
CA ALA A 122 -6.14 -12.85 1.77
C ALA A 122 -6.69 -12.54 0.37
N LEU A 123 -6.12 -13.15 -0.66
CA LEU A 123 -6.57 -13.00 -2.05
C LEU A 123 -8.02 -13.48 -2.22
N LEU A 124 -8.35 -14.70 -1.75
CA LEU A 124 -9.71 -15.22 -1.84
C LEU A 124 -10.72 -14.34 -1.11
N ARG A 125 -10.34 -13.81 0.06
CA ARG A 125 -11.19 -12.87 0.81
C ARG A 125 -11.51 -11.62 0.01
N GLN A 126 -10.51 -11.01 -0.64
CA GLN A 126 -10.72 -9.83 -1.46
C GLN A 126 -11.49 -10.14 -2.75
N LEU A 127 -11.25 -11.28 -3.38
CA LEU A 127 -12.03 -11.74 -4.54
C LEU A 127 -13.51 -11.87 -4.19
N HIS A 128 -13.83 -12.51 -3.06
CA HIS A 128 -15.20 -12.60 -2.56
C HIS A 128 -15.81 -11.24 -2.28
N ALA A 129 -15.07 -10.34 -1.61
CA ALA A 129 -15.55 -8.97 -1.36
C ALA A 129 -15.89 -8.24 -2.67
N ALA A 130 -15.03 -8.35 -3.67
CA ALA A 130 -15.19 -7.68 -4.95
C ALA A 130 -16.38 -8.19 -5.78
N VAL A 131 -16.68 -9.49 -5.72
CA VAL A 131 -17.81 -10.07 -6.48
C VAL A 131 -19.15 -9.98 -5.77
N HIS A 132 -19.15 -9.86 -4.43
CA HIS A 132 -20.38 -9.73 -3.65
C HIS A 132 -20.80 -8.29 -3.40
N ASP A 133 -19.89 -7.32 -3.56
CA ASP A 133 -20.27 -5.92 -3.46
C ASP A 133 -21.16 -5.50 -4.65
N SER A 134 -22.41 -5.22 -4.32
CA SER A 134 -23.46 -4.89 -5.30
C SER A 134 -23.39 -3.42 -5.72
N ALA A 135 -22.72 -2.55 -4.96
CA ALA A 135 -22.58 -1.13 -5.26
C ALA A 135 -21.54 -0.94 -6.38
N TRP A 136 -20.40 -1.61 -6.28
CA TRP A 136 -19.37 -1.61 -7.34
C TRP A 136 -19.90 -2.07 -8.72
N ARG A 137 -20.84 -3.02 -8.73
CA ARG A 137 -21.46 -3.54 -9.97
C ARG A 137 -22.53 -2.62 -10.56
N LYS A 138 -23.19 -1.80 -9.75
CA LYS A 138 -24.30 -0.92 -10.17
C LYS A 138 -23.81 0.45 -10.60
N ASP A 139 -22.88 1.03 -9.84
CA ASP A 139 -22.26 2.31 -10.13
C ASP A 139 -20.84 2.07 -10.63
N LYS A 140 -20.71 1.87 -11.95
CA LYS A 140 -19.40 1.84 -12.60
C LYS A 140 -18.68 3.14 -12.22
N PRO A 141 -17.47 3.08 -11.63
CA PRO A 141 -16.72 4.29 -11.35
C PRO A 141 -16.62 5.12 -12.63
N SER A 142 -17.01 6.38 -12.54
CA SER A 142 -16.91 7.30 -13.67
C SER A 142 -15.45 7.36 -14.13
N PRO A 143 -15.17 7.43 -15.45
CA PRO A 143 -13.81 7.49 -15.95
C PRO A 143 -13.04 8.60 -15.25
N ILE A 144 -11.90 8.24 -14.67
CA ILE A 144 -11.06 9.20 -13.97
C ILE A 144 -10.36 10.03 -15.04
N VAL A 145 -10.76 11.29 -15.17
CA VAL A 145 -9.95 12.28 -15.88
C VAL A 145 -8.75 12.56 -14.99
N VAL A 146 -7.71 11.73 -15.13
CA VAL A 146 -6.38 12.11 -14.66
C VAL A 146 -6.00 13.30 -15.51
N ALA A 147 -5.96 14.49 -14.91
CA ALA A 147 -5.44 15.68 -15.57
C ALA A 147 -4.01 15.34 -16.02
N GLN A 148 -3.85 15.06 -17.31
CA GLN A 148 -2.55 14.88 -17.92
C GLN A 148 -1.80 16.19 -17.69
N ALA A 149 -0.64 16.10 -17.05
CA ALA A 149 0.32 17.18 -17.05
C ALA A 149 0.55 17.59 -18.51
N VAL A 150 0.33 18.88 -18.77
CA VAL A 150 0.32 19.52 -20.08
C VAL A 150 1.58 19.12 -20.87
N VAL A 151 1.39 18.39 -21.97
CA VAL A 151 2.40 18.24 -23.02
C VAL A 151 1.89 19.04 -24.22
N GLU A 152 2.50 20.22 -24.36
CA GLU A 152 2.65 21.09 -25.54
C GLU A 152 1.51 21.12 -26.57
N ALA A 153 0.83 22.27 -26.61
CA ALA A 153 -0.06 22.64 -27.70
C ALA A 153 0.72 22.77 -29.03
N PRO A 154 0.12 22.37 -30.17
CA PRO A 154 0.72 22.58 -31.48
C PRO A 154 0.65 24.07 -31.86
N ILE A 155 1.83 24.65 -32.08
CA ILE A 155 1.99 25.96 -32.71
C ILE A 155 1.38 25.89 -34.12
N THR A 156 0.31 26.63 -34.33
CA THR A 156 -0.25 26.91 -35.66
C THR A 156 0.52 28.08 -36.27
N PRO A 157 0.92 28.03 -37.56
CA PRO A 157 1.56 29.15 -38.21
C PRO A 157 0.49 30.15 -38.66
N GLU A 158 0.49 31.34 -38.04
CA GLU A 158 -0.24 32.51 -38.51
C GLU A 158 0.36 33.01 -39.82
N GLN A 159 -0.52 33.28 -40.80
CA GLN A 159 -0.23 34.12 -41.96
C GLN A 159 -1.08 35.39 -41.89
N GLN A 160 -0.52 36.42 -42.54
CA GLN A 160 -1.12 37.66 -43.06
C GLN A 160 -0.78 38.89 -42.20
N HIS A 161 0.21 39.67 -42.62
CA HIS A 161 0.06 40.81 -43.55
C HIS A 161 -0.77 41.94 -42.92
N GLU A 162 -0.09 42.91 -42.31
CA GLU A 162 -0.56 44.29 -42.29
C GLU A 162 0.63 45.24 -42.55
N GLU A 163 0.42 46.09 -43.55
CA GLU A 163 1.23 47.24 -43.92
C GLU A 163 1.25 48.27 -42.80
N VAL A 164 2.41 48.84 -42.49
CA VAL A 164 2.47 50.21 -42.00
C VAL A 164 3.63 50.93 -42.67
N GLY A 165 3.26 51.79 -43.62
CA GLY A 165 4.12 52.83 -44.15
C GLY A 165 4.15 54.05 -43.24
N GLU A 166 5.33 54.67 -43.24
CA GLU A 166 5.60 56.10 -43.03
C GLU A 166 5.67 56.66 -41.59
N ALA A 167 6.91 56.94 -41.17
CA ALA A 167 7.22 57.94 -40.16
C ALA A 167 8.19 58.97 -40.78
N PRO A 168 8.01 60.29 -40.57
CA PRO A 168 9.02 61.26 -40.96
C PRO A 168 9.86 61.69 -39.73
N ALA A 169 11.18 61.59 -39.83
CA ALA A 169 12.10 62.40 -39.05
C ALA A 169 13.37 62.71 -39.86
N ARG A 170 13.83 63.95 -39.72
CA ARG A 170 14.79 64.66 -40.57
C ARG A 170 16.26 64.18 -40.44
N ARG A 171 16.95 64.31 -41.58
CA ARG A 171 18.35 64.73 -41.85
C ARG A 171 19.55 63.85 -41.43
N GLN A 172 20.29 63.56 -42.51
CA GLN A 172 21.74 63.66 -42.74
C GLN A 172 22.66 62.46 -42.45
N GLU A 173 23.23 62.01 -43.59
CA GLU A 173 24.64 61.71 -43.85
C GLU A 173 25.16 60.26 -43.77
N GLU A 174 26.09 60.03 -44.69
CA GLU A 174 26.44 58.80 -45.39
C GLU A 174 27.57 57.99 -44.74
N ARG A 175 27.83 56.83 -45.38
CA ARG A 175 29.00 55.91 -45.31
C ARG A 175 28.77 54.73 -44.36
N GLY A 176 28.93 53.47 -44.73
CA GLY A 176 29.62 52.83 -45.85
C GLY A 176 30.49 51.69 -45.31
N PHE A 177 30.49 50.54 -45.99
CA PHE A 177 31.43 49.40 -45.86
C PHE A 177 31.35 48.51 -44.60
N GLU A 178 31.76 47.24 -44.59
CA GLU A 178 31.77 46.08 -45.51
C GLU A 178 32.30 44.91 -44.64
N ILE A 179 31.84 43.68 -44.89
CA ILE A 179 32.27 42.44 -44.22
C ILE A 179 33.69 42.07 -44.73
N PRO A 180 34.52 41.27 -44.02
CA PRO A 180 34.57 39.86 -44.43
C PRO A 180 34.97 38.83 -43.32
N ARG A 181 34.45 37.60 -43.48
CA ARG A 181 35.01 36.29 -43.03
C ARG A 181 36.34 36.00 -43.80
N PRO A 182 37.08 34.84 -43.73
CA PRO A 182 36.64 33.49 -43.34
C PRO A 182 37.71 32.42 -42.91
N LYS A 183 37.23 31.15 -42.81
CA LYS A 183 37.86 29.81 -43.07
C LYS A 183 38.83 29.23 -42.02
N ALA A 184 38.54 28.04 -41.44
CA ALA A 184 38.74 26.64 -41.92
C ALA A 184 40.23 26.25 -41.90
N GLU A 185 40.74 25.07 -41.50
CA GLU A 185 40.25 23.68 -41.54
C GLU A 185 41.27 22.75 -40.84
N SER A 186 40.79 21.63 -40.27
CA SER A 186 41.38 20.26 -40.21
C SER A 186 42.77 19.90 -39.62
N SER A 187 42.78 18.68 -39.04
CA SER A 187 43.80 17.61 -39.05
C SER A 187 44.47 17.18 -37.72
N VAL A 188 44.42 15.86 -37.51
CA VAL A 188 45.07 14.96 -36.52
C VAL A 188 46.24 14.29 -37.31
N PRO A 189 47.39 13.79 -36.78
CA PRO A 189 47.50 12.87 -35.63
C PRO A 189 48.84 12.78 -34.83
N GLU A 190 48.82 11.88 -33.84
CA GLU A 190 49.85 10.90 -33.44
C GLU A 190 51.00 11.21 -32.43
N ASN A 191 51.13 10.23 -31.52
CA ASN A 191 52.30 9.64 -30.88
C ASN A 191 52.88 10.11 -29.51
N ARG A 192 53.04 9.07 -28.67
CA ARG A 192 53.73 8.83 -27.37
C ARG A 192 55.20 9.30 -27.32
N PRO A 193 56.04 9.05 -26.25
CA PRO A 193 55.85 8.41 -24.92
C PRO A 193 56.64 9.11 -23.77
N ARG A 194 56.82 8.40 -22.62
CA ARG A 194 57.92 8.42 -21.59
C ARG A 194 57.40 8.81 -20.18
N LYS A 195 57.88 8.31 -19.03
CA LYS A 195 58.98 7.41 -18.62
C LYS A 195 58.87 7.20 -17.09
N ASP A 196 59.48 6.11 -16.59
CA ASP A 196 60.27 5.96 -15.34
C ASP A 196 59.61 6.31 -13.98
N ALA A 197 59.88 5.69 -12.83
CA ALA A 197 60.69 4.56 -12.38
C ALA A 197 60.36 4.27 -10.89
N SER A 198 60.73 3.05 -10.42
CA SER A 198 61.30 2.64 -9.11
C SER A 198 60.90 3.36 -7.80
N SER A 199 60.72 2.72 -6.63
CA SER A 199 61.62 1.75 -5.96
C SER A 199 61.09 1.34 -4.56
N GLY A 200 61.46 0.13 -4.10
CA GLY A 200 61.88 -0.27 -2.73
C GLY A 200 60.84 -0.36 -1.61
N GLU A 201 60.55 -1.54 -1.02
CA GLU A 201 61.27 -2.19 0.13
C GLU A 201 61.05 -1.44 1.47
N THR A 202 60.70 -1.99 2.65
CA THR A 202 60.82 -3.32 3.30
C THR A 202 60.07 -3.32 4.65
N SER A 203 59.96 -4.51 5.26
CA SER A 203 59.91 -4.83 6.72
C SER A 203 58.56 -5.11 7.42
N ALA A 204 58.58 -6.17 8.24
CA ALA A 204 57.51 -6.87 8.95
C ALA A 204 57.68 -6.70 10.49
N PRO A 205 57.12 -7.56 11.38
CA PRO A 205 55.72 -7.85 11.77
C PRO A 205 55.50 -7.60 13.30
N VAL A 206 54.55 -8.34 13.96
CA VAL A 206 54.31 -8.53 15.43
C VAL A 206 53.07 -7.73 15.95
N GLN A 207 52.08 -8.23 16.74
CA GLN A 207 51.88 -9.42 17.57
C GLN A 207 50.37 -9.73 17.74
N ARG A 208 50.05 -11.02 17.94
CA ARG A 208 48.79 -11.52 18.50
C ARG A 208 48.88 -11.54 20.03
N ASN A 209 47.76 -11.34 20.72
CA ASN A 209 47.54 -11.93 22.04
C ASN A 209 46.14 -12.54 22.11
N ALA A 210 46.09 -13.80 22.54
CA ALA A 210 44.93 -14.61 22.81
C ALA A 210 44.93 -14.95 24.30
N VAL A 211 43.76 -14.97 24.95
CA VAL A 211 43.57 -15.57 26.27
C VAL A 211 42.22 -16.30 26.29
N SER A 212 42.28 -17.60 26.65
CA SER A 212 41.18 -18.52 26.99
C SER A 212 40.67 -18.22 28.42
N ALA A 213 39.52 -18.66 28.95
CA ALA A 213 39.04 -20.03 29.07
C ALA A 213 37.64 -20.10 29.76
N SER A 214 37.00 -21.27 29.62
CA SER A 214 36.17 -22.03 30.60
C SER A 214 34.78 -21.54 31.10
N LYS A 215 33.73 -22.23 30.58
CA LYS A 215 32.56 -22.96 31.20
C LYS A 215 32.18 -22.72 32.69
N PRO A 216 30.92 -22.98 33.17
CA PRO A 216 29.99 -24.07 32.73
C PRO A 216 28.46 -23.79 32.73
N LYS A 217 27.70 -24.78 32.21
CA LYS A 217 26.23 -24.99 32.29
C LYS A 217 25.75 -25.33 33.71
N PRO A 218 24.43 -25.23 33.97
CA PRO A 218 23.72 -26.26 34.73
C PRO A 218 22.55 -26.88 33.94
N SER A 219 22.41 -28.20 34.07
CA SER A 219 21.23 -28.99 33.68
C SER A 219 20.28 -29.12 34.87
N VAL A 220 18.97 -29.05 34.62
CA VAL A 220 17.93 -29.47 35.58
C VAL A 220 17.11 -30.58 34.92
N ALA A 221 16.93 -31.68 35.65
CA ALA A 221 16.05 -32.81 35.34
C ALA A 221 14.83 -32.79 36.32
N PRO A 222 13.74 -33.52 36.02
CA PRO A 222 12.36 -33.16 36.39
C PRO A 222 11.84 -33.91 37.64
N PRO A 223 10.58 -33.64 38.06
CA PRO A 223 9.79 -34.66 38.72
C PRO A 223 8.43 -34.97 38.05
N ALA A 224 8.21 -36.27 37.90
CA ALA A 224 7.02 -37.12 38.05
C ALA A 224 5.57 -36.61 37.92
N SER A 225 4.81 -37.43 37.18
CA SER A 225 3.37 -37.61 37.02
C SER A 225 2.66 -38.34 38.19
N VAL A 226 1.39 -38.01 38.51
CA VAL A 226 0.29 -38.92 38.93
C VAL A 226 -1.10 -38.23 38.72
N PRO A 227 -2.29 -38.88 38.81
CA PRO A 227 -3.16 -39.35 37.71
C PRO A 227 -4.58 -38.67 37.67
N PRO A 228 -5.51 -39.07 36.78
CA PRO A 228 -6.84 -38.45 36.68
C PRO A 228 -7.91 -39.16 37.54
N SER A 229 -8.91 -38.41 38.03
CA SER A 229 -10.08 -38.96 38.73
C SER A 229 -11.36 -38.83 37.89
N SER A 230 -11.97 -40.00 37.67
CA SER A 230 -13.41 -40.32 37.54
C SER A 230 -14.41 -39.16 37.70
N SER A 231 -15.45 -39.04 36.87
CA SER A 231 -16.57 -40.00 36.88
C SER A 231 -17.60 -39.71 35.78
N ARG A 232 -18.08 -40.79 35.17
CA ARG A 232 -19.25 -40.90 34.29
C ARG A 232 -20.48 -41.22 35.18
N PRO A 233 -21.72 -40.94 34.74
CA PRO A 233 -22.59 -42.02 34.23
C PRO A 233 -23.45 -41.55 33.02
N THR A 234 -23.46 -42.19 31.85
CA THR A 234 -24.23 -43.38 31.39
C THR A 234 -25.76 -43.32 31.51
N ILE A 235 -26.42 -43.16 30.36
CA ILE A 235 -27.73 -43.75 29.93
C ILE A 235 -27.57 -43.99 28.40
N ALA A 236 -27.33 -45.19 27.85
CA ALA A 236 -28.23 -46.32 27.56
C ALA A 236 -29.35 -45.94 26.55
N ARG A 237 -29.26 -46.24 25.25
CA ARG A 237 -29.70 -47.46 24.49
C ARG A 237 -29.89 -46.96 23.03
N GLU A 238 -29.86 -47.70 21.93
CA GLU A 238 -30.16 -49.11 21.65
C GLU A 238 -29.61 -49.49 20.25
N ASP A 239 -29.48 -50.79 20.05
CA ASP A 239 -28.82 -51.52 18.97
C ASP A 239 -29.41 -51.38 17.55
N LYS A 240 -28.54 -51.58 16.55
CA LYS A 240 -28.80 -52.56 15.48
C LYS A 240 -27.51 -53.08 14.83
N LYS A 241 -27.29 -54.38 15.03
CA LYS A 241 -26.31 -55.24 14.35
C LYS A 241 -26.68 -55.43 12.88
N GLU A 242 -25.67 -55.55 12.02
CA GLU A 242 -25.60 -56.69 11.11
C GLU A 242 -24.14 -57.06 10.77
N ASP A 243 -23.86 -58.35 10.91
CA ASP A 243 -22.59 -59.06 10.78
C ASP A 243 -22.29 -59.46 9.33
N LYS A 244 -20.99 -59.51 8.98
CA LYS A 244 -20.27 -60.60 8.26
C LYS A 244 -18.99 -60.04 7.62
N LYS A 245 -17.86 -60.74 7.51
CA LYS A 245 -17.19 -61.85 8.20
C LYS A 245 -15.80 -61.92 7.51
N ILE A 246 -14.73 -61.92 8.31
CA ILE A 246 -13.51 -62.77 8.22
C ILE A 246 -12.72 -62.78 6.89
N ALA A 247 -11.45 -62.33 6.91
CA ALA A 247 -10.27 -63.22 6.88
C ALA A 247 -8.94 -62.44 6.87
N ALA A 248 -8.03 -62.84 7.74
CA ALA A 248 -6.60 -62.52 7.73
C ALA A 248 -5.96 -63.02 6.41
N THR A 249 -4.79 -62.58 5.93
CA THR A 249 -3.47 -62.78 6.55
C THR A 249 -2.37 -62.23 5.62
N ARG A 250 -1.20 -61.91 6.18
CA ARG A 250 0.18 -61.91 5.61
C ARG A 250 0.74 -60.63 4.98
N THR A 251 1.70 -60.07 5.73
CA THR A 251 2.89 -59.31 5.31
C THR A 251 3.69 -60.05 4.23
N PRO A 252 4.41 -59.31 3.38
CA PRO A 252 5.87 -59.49 3.35
C PRO A 252 6.66 -58.16 3.37
N ALA A 253 7.94 -58.32 3.73
CA ALA A 253 8.98 -57.32 3.94
C ALA A 253 9.63 -56.83 2.61
N PRO A 254 10.65 -55.94 2.65
CA PRO A 254 10.89 -54.88 1.66
C PRO A 254 11.67 -55.32 0.41
N VAL A 255 11.47 -54.58 -0.69
CA VAL A 255 12.18 -54.74 -1.97
C VAL A 255 13.27 -53.68 -2.11
N ASP A 256 14.43 -54.15 -2.59
CA ASP A 256 15.70 -53.46 -2.82
C ASP A 256 15.64 -52.15 -3.62
N LYS A 257 16.50 -51.21 -3.20
CA LYS A 257 16.87 -50.00 -3.96
C LYS A 257 18.01 -50.33 -4.94
N PRO A 258 17.90 -49.96 -6.23
CA PRO A 258 19.06 -49.93 -7.11
C PRO A 258 19.95 -48.71 -6.83
N GLN A 259 21.24 -48.97 -6.68
CA GLN A 259 22.31 -47.97 -6.67
C GLN A 259 22.50 -47.40 -8.09
N THR A 260 22.52 -46.07 -8.21
CA THR A 260 23.07 -45.38 -9.39
C THR A 260 24.12 -44.36 -8.96
N ARG A 261 25.36 -44.82 -9.08
CA ARG A 261 26.57 -44.17 -9.59
C ARG A 261 26.61 -42.64 -9.63
N VAL A 262 27.53 -42.13 -8.81
CA VAL A 262 28.11 -40.79 -8.84
C VAL A 262 28.93 -40.62 -10.12
N GLU A 263 28.65 -39.57 -10.89
CA GLU A 263 29.59 -39.03 -11.88
C GLU A 263 29.98 -37.60 -11.53
N SER A 264 31.30 -37.42 -11.58
CA SER A 264 32.08 -36.28 -11.14
C SER A 264 31.97 -35.10 -12.09
N VAL A 265 31.72 -33.94 -11.47
CA VAL A 265 31.73 -32.60 -12.06
C VAL A 265 33.15 -32.21 -12.47
N THR A 266 33.32 -31.76 -13.73
CA THR A 266 34.48 -30.97 -14.18
C THR A 266 34.06 -29.49 -14.32
N PRO A 267 34.93 -28.52 -13.96
CA PRO A 267 34.54 -27.11 -13.90
C PRO A 267 34.69 -26.40 -15.26
N ALA A 268 33.65 -25.67 -15.67
CA ALA A 268 33.68 -24.72 -16.79
C ALA A 268 34.12 -23.31 -16.32
N PRO A 269 34.65 -22.46 -17.22
CA PRO A 269 35.57 -21.37 -16.87
C PRO A 269 34.87 -20.06 -16.46
N LYS A 270 35.64 -19.20 -15.78
CA LYS A 270 35.29 -17.86 -15.29
C LYS A 270 34.82 -16.92 -16.41
N PRO A 271 33.83 -16.04 -16.17
CA PRO A 271 33.50 -14.97 -17.10
C PRO A 271 34.50 -13.81 -16.99
N ALA A 272 34.91 -13.33 -18.16
CA ALA A 272 35.77 -12.18 -18.38
C ALA A 272 35.02 -10.84 -18.18
N ALA A 273 35.84 -9.80 -18.03
CA ALA A 273 35.51 -8.48 -17.51
C ALA A 273 34.70 -7.56 -18.45
N SER A 274 33.90 -6.71 -17.80
CA SER A 274 33.58 -5.30 -18.06
C SER A 274 33.77 -4.68 -19.46
N ALA A 275 32.67 -4.11 -19.98
CA ALA A 275 32.65 -3.00 -20.93
C ALA A 275 31.53 -2.00 -20.54
N PRO A 276 31.59 -0.72 -20.97
CA PRO A 276 31.32 0.43 -20.10
C PRO A 276 29.85 0.88 -20.06
N LYS A 277 29.47 1.45 -18.90
CA LYS A 277 28.20 2.15 -18.69
C LYS A 277 28.16 3.44 -19.52
N SER A 278 27.20 3.52 -20.43
CA SER A 278 26.84 4.77 -21.13
C SER A 278 26.14 5.70 -20.13
N GLN A 279 26.73 6.86 -19.89
CA GLN A 279 26.16 7.92 -19.06
C GLN A 279 25.03 8.60 -19.83
N VAL A 280 23.80 8.50 -19.32
CA VAL A 280 22.68 9.36 -19.72
C VAL A 280 22.61 10.49 -18.69
N PRO A 281 22.49 11.78 -19.09
CA PRO A 281 22.52 12.89 -18.15
C PRO A 281 21.26 12.90 -17.28
N GLU A 282 21.43 12.91 -15.96
CA GLU A 282 20.36 13.17 -14.99
C GLU A 282 19.77 14.56 -15.24
N ARG A 283 18.51 14.60 -15.68
CA ARG A 283 17.71 15.81 -15.74
C ARG A 283 17.21 16.11 -14.32
N LYS A 284 17.83 17.09 -13.66
CA LYS A 284 17.42 17.60 -12.35
C LYS A 284 15.94 18.04 -12.37
N VAL A 285 15.12 17.36 -11.59
CA VAL A 285 13.78 17.83 -11.18
C VAL A 285 13.98 18.84 -10.04
N PRO A 286 13.30 20.00 -10.02
CA PRO A 286 13.55 21.01 -8.99
C PRO A 286 13.08 20.52 -7.62
N GLU A 287 14.06 20.23 -6.77
CA GLU A 287 13.91 19.95 -5.35
C GLU A 287 13.30 21.19 -4.68
N ARG A 288 12.08 21.05 -4.13
CA ARG A 288 11.48 22.09 -3.29
C ARG A 288 12.38 22.23 -2.06
N GLN A 289 13.18 23.30 -2.02
CA GLN A 289 14.02 23.63 -0.89
C GLN A 289 13.21 23.56 0.40
N ILE A 290 13.66 22.71 1.32
CA ILE A 290 13.24 22.73 2.72
C ILE A 290 13.70 24.09 3.26
N VAL A 291 12.82 25.07 3.22
CA VAL A 291 13.05 26.38 3.82
C VAL A 291 13.18 26.16 5.34
N PRO A 292 14.27 26.61 5.98
CA PRO A 292 14.34 26.59 7.44
C PRO A 292 13.17 27.39 8.02
N PRO A 293 12.65 27.02 9.21
CA PRO A 293 11.45 27.65 9.75
C PRO A 293 11.73 29.14 9.93
N VAL A 294 10.97 29.95 9.18
CA VAL A 294 10.92 31.39 9.38
C VAL A 294 10.52 31.61 10.82
N SER A 295 11.41 32.24 11.58
CA SER A 295 11.19 32.76 12.93
C SER A 295 10.17 33.90 12.87
N GLY A 296 8.91 33.54 12.59
CA GLY A 296 7.74 34.36 12.80
C GLY A 296 7.28 34.17 14.24
N THR A 297 7.12 35.28 14.94
CA THR A 297 6.54 35.43 16.28
C THR A 297 5.46 34.39 16.58
N ARG A 298 5.83 33.37 17.38
CA ARG A 298 4.89 32.43 17.99
C ARG A 298 3.90 33.24 18.84
N ALA A 299 2.65 33.31 18.39
CA ALA A 299 1.55 33.60 19.28
C ALA A 299 1.53 32.48 20.34
N SER A 300 1.83 32.86 21.57
CA SER A 300 1.85 32.02 22.76
C SER A 300 0.42 31.70 23.23
N GLY A 301 -0.38 31.08 22.36
CA GLY A 301 -1.62 30.39 22.74
C GLY A 301 -1.31 28.91 22.78
N GLY A 302 -1.30 28.32 23.97
CA GLY A 302 -1.02 26.89 24.13
C GLY A 302 -1.92 26.05 23.24
N ASP A 303 -1.33 25.04 22.60
CA ASP A 303 -1.94 24.10 21.65
C ASP A 303 -2.93 23.16 22.38
N HIS A 304 -3.92 23.76 23.05
CA HIS A 304 -4.90 23.06 23.85
C HIS A 304 -5.83 22.29 22.91
N ILE A 305 -5.75 20.96 23.01
CA ILE A 305 -6.63 20.05 22.30
C ILE A 305 -7.91 19.89 23.13
N ASP A 306 -8.97 20.51 22.65
CA ASP A 306 -10.32 20.44 23.20
C ASP A 306 -11.19 19.41 22.43
N GLN A 307 -10.70 18.91 21.30
CA GLN A 307 -11.45 18.03 20.39
C GLN A 307 -10.52 17.10 19.60
N ILE A 308 -11.04 15.95 19.16
CA ILE A 308 -10.31 15.00 18.31
C ILE A 308 -11.25 14.35 17.29
N VAL A 309 -10.75 14.12 16.07
CA VAL A 309 -11.42 13.33 15.03
C VAL A 309 -10.69 12.00 14.87
N ALA A 310 -11.43 10.90 14.87
CA ALA A 310 -10.90 9.57 14.63
C ALA A 310 -11.60 8.91 13.43
N VAL A 311 -10.82 8.45 12.45
CA VAL A 311 -11.32 7.94 11.17
C VAL A 311 -10.86 6.49 10.96
N GLY A 312 -11.81 5.60 10.69
CA GLY A 312 -11.55 4.19 10.36
C GLY A 312 -11.97 3.85 8.93
N CYS A 313 -11.11 3.14 8.19
CA CYS A 313 -11.37 2.72 6.81
C CYS A 313 -10.59 1.44 6.43
N SER A 314 -11.01 0.77 5.35
CA SER A 314 -10.39 -0.47 4.86
C SER A 314 -10.36 -0.48 3.32
N THR A 315 -10.90 -1.49 2.64
CA THR A 315 -11.03 -1.53 1.17
C THR A 315 -11.73 -0.29 0.61
N GLY A 316 -11.14 0.34 -0.40
CA GLY A 316 -11.54 1.65 -0.95
C GLY A 316 -11.09 2.87 -0.13
N GLY A 317 -10.52 2.65 1.06
CA GLY A 317 -10.16 3.69 2.00
C GLY A 317 -9.09 4.67 1.51
N PRO A 318 -8.03 4.29 0.77
CA PRO A 318 -7.06 5.26 0.24
C PRO A 318 -7.69 6.33 -0.67
N ARG A 319 -8.61 5.93 -1.56
CA ARG A 319 -9.39 6.87 -2.38
C ARG A 319 -10.28 7.74 -1.52
N ALA A 320 -10.97 7.14 -0.55
CA ALA A 320 -11.90 7.86 0.32
C ALA A 320 -11.18 8.88 1.22
N LEU A 321 -10.00 8.51 1.77
CA LEU A 321 -9.15 9.39 2.56
C LEU A 321 -8.58 10.55 1.75
N LYS A 322 -8.18 10.30 0.49
CA LYS A 322 -7.77 11.38 -0.42
C LYS A 322 -8.88 12.43 -0.54
N GLU A 323 -10.09 12.00 -0.89
CA GLU A 323 -11.23 12.91 -1.06
C GLU A 323 -11.61 13.63 0.25
N LEU A 324 -11.58 12.90 1.38
CA LEU A 324 -11.85 13.48 2.70
C LEU A 324 -10.85 14.58 3.04
N LEU A 325 -9.54 14.28 2.96
CA LEU A 325 -8.49 15.18 3.44
C LEU A 325 -8.25 16.35 2.48
N GLU A 326 -8.41 16.18 1.17
CA GLU A 326 -8.34 17.28 0.19
C GLU A 326 -9.38 18.39 0.48
N ASN A 327 -10.49 18.03 1.13
CA ASN A 327 -11.59 18.94 1.43
C ASN A 327 -11.60 19.45 2.90
N ILE A 328 -10.55 19.17 3.67
CA ILE A 328 -10.37 19.71 5.03
C ILE A 328 -9.32 20.84 5.00
N PRO A 329 -9.63 22.05 5.51
CA PRO A 329 -8.72 23.19 5.45
C PRO A 329 -7.51 23.03 6.38
N ALA A 330 -6.37 23.64 6.03
CA ALA A 330 -5.15 23.63 6.87
C ALA A 330 -5.37 24.17 8.29
N SER A 331 -6.33 25.09 8.46
CA SER A 331 -6.72 25.69 9.74
C SER A 331 -7.69 24.82 10.56
N PHE A 332 -7.78 23.52 10.28
CA PHE A 332 -8.73 22.64 10.95
C PHE A 332 -8.42 22.57 12.47
N PRO A 333 -9.41 22.84 13.34
CA PRO A 333 -9.13 23.12 14.76
C PRO A 333 -8.95 21.87 15.64
N ALA A 334 -8.81 20.67 15.05
CA ALA A 334 -8.61 19.42 15.77
C ALA A 334 -7.54 18.54 15.09
N PRO A 335 -6.81 17.70 15.85
CA PRO A 335 -6.04 16.59 15.29
C PRO A 335 -6.97 15.52 14.70
N ILE A 336 -6.50 14.86 13.65
CA ILE A 336 -7.18 13.71 13.04
C ILE A 336 -6.32 12.47 13.22
N VAL A 337 -6.84 11.41 13.84
CA VAL A 337 -6.17 10.10 13.90
C VAL A 337 -6.88 9.12 12.98
N ILE A 338 -6.11 8.37 12.19
CA ILE A 338 -6.62 7.57 11.09
C ILE A 338 -6.10 6.15 11.21
N VAL A 339 -7.00 5.18 11.18
CA VAL A 339 -6.68 3.77 10.94
C VAL A 339 -7.20 3.38 9.56
N GLN A 340 -6.26 3.04 8.69
CA GLN A 340 -6.50 2.38 7.42
C GLN A 340 -5.96 0.95 7.53
N HIS A 341 -6.79 -0.06 7.25
CA HIS A 341 -6.31 -1.44 7.19
C HIS A 341 -5.37 -1.63 6.00
N MET A 342 -4.06 -1.59 6.26
CA MET A 342 -3.03 -1.84 5.28
C MET A 342 -1.88 -2.64 5.89
N PRO A 343 -1.21 -3.50 5.10
CA PRO A 343 -0.01 -4.19 5.53
C PRO A 343 1.11 -3.21 5.95
N PRO A 344 2.08 -3.67 6.76
CA PRO A 344 3.27 -2.88 7.11
C PRO A 344 3.97 -2.30 5.88
N LYS A 345 4.56 -1.10 6.04
CA LYS A 345 5.27 -0.28 5.03
C LYS A 345 4.41 0.47 4.02
N PHE A 346 3.20 0.01 3.71
CA PHE A 346 2.31 0.72 2.78
C PHE A 346 1.70 1.99 3.39
N THR A 347 1.50 1.99 4.71
CA THR A 347 0.97 3.14 5.48
C THR A 347 1.86 4.37 5.37
N HIS A 348 3.18 4.19 5.31
CA HIS A 348 4.13 5.27 5.09
C HIS A 348 3.94 5.93 3.72
N SER A 349 3.87 5.11 2.67
CA SER A 349 3.66 5.59 1.29
C SER A 349 2.32 6.31 1.15
N LEU A 350 1.26 5.78 1.80
CA LEU A 350 -0.04 6.44 1.86
C LEU A 350 0.03 7.81 2.55
N ALA A 351 0.70 7.89 3.71
CA ALA A 351 0.85 9.15 4.44
C ALA A 351 1.59 10.20 3.62
N GLN A 352 2.71 9.84 3.00
CA GLN A 352 3.46 10.73 2.11
C GLN A 352 2.61 11.23 0.94
N ARG A 353 1.87 10.32 0.30
CA ARG A 353 0.99 10.67 -0.83
C ARG A 353 -0.12 11.63 -0.39
N LEU A 354 -0.85 11.32 0.68
CA LEU A 354 -1.91 12.19 1.20
C LEU A 354 -1.37 13.55 1.65
N ASN A 355 -0.16 13.61 2.21
CA ASN A 355 0.48 14.87 2.58
C ASN A 355 0.76 15.80 1.38
N THR A 356 0.97 15.23 0.18
CA THR A 356 1.17 16.04 -1.04
C THR A 356 -0.12 16.62 -1.60
N LEU A 357 -1.27 16.05 -1.24
CA LEU A 357 -2.59 16.39 -1.78
C LEU A 357 -3.45 17.19 -0.79
N SER A 358 -3.23 16.95 0.51
CA SER A 358 -3.98 17.54 1.61
C SER A 358 -3.48 18.94 1.98
N PRO A 359 -4.37 19.87 2.34
CA PRO A 359 -3.99 21.11 3.02
C PRO A 359 -3.46 20.90 4.44
N LEU A 360 -3.84 19.79 5.10
CA LEU A 360 -3.33 19.39 6.41
C LEU A 360 -1.93 18.79 6.30
N GLU A 361 -1.15 18.88 7.38
CA GLU A 361 0.03 18.04 7.55
C GLU A 361 -0.43 16.59 7.76
N VAL A 362 -0.02 15.66 6.89
CA VAL A 362 -0.31 14.23 7.01
C VAL A 362 0.97 13.46 7.26
N VAL A 363 0.99 12.68 8.33
CA VAL A 363 2.17 11.93 8.76
C VAL A 363 1.80 10.51 9.17
N GLU A 364 2.71 9.57 8.95
CA GLU A 364 2.61 8.28 9.62
C GLU A 364 2.93 8.47 11.11
N ALA A 365 2.05 7.94 11.94
CA ALA A 365 2.10 8.10 13.38
C ALA A 365 3.35 7.42 13.97
N GLN A 366 4.07 8.14 14.84
CA GLN A 366 5.18 7.61 15.62
C GLN A 366 4.85 7.64 17.11
N HIS A 367 5.36 6.66 17.85
CA HIS A 367 5.17 6.60 19.29
C HIS A 367 5.72 7.86 19.96
N GLY A 368 4.91 8.46 20.85
CA GLY A 368 5.25 9.67 21.58
C GLY A 368 4.98 10.99 20.85
N MET A 369 4.50 10.97 19.59
CA MET A 369 4.13 12.21 18.90
C MET A 369 2.98 12.91 19.62
N ALA A 370 3.18 14.17 20.00
CA ALA A 370 2.11 15.02 20.51
C ALA A 370 1.10 15.34 19.39
N LEU A 371 -0.18 15.24 19.71
CA LEU A 371 -1.26 15.60 18.80
C LEU A 371 -1.33 17.12 18.64
N ARG A 372 -1.46 17.57 17.39
CA ARG A 372 -1.52 18.98 17.00
C ARG A 372 -2.72 19.24 16.11
N LYS A 373 -3.30 20.44 16.23
CA LYS A 373 -4.35 20.93 15.31
C LYS A 373 -3.77 21.06 13.90
N GLY A 374 -4.58 20.81 12.88
CA GLY A 374 -4.14 20.87 11.49
C GLY A 374 -3.26 19.68 11.03
N THR A 375 -3.15 18.62 11.84
CA THR A 375 -2.36 17.43 11.51
C THR A 375 -3.23 16.16 11.50
N ALA A 376 -3.03 15.32 10.50
CA ALA A 376 -3.61 13.98 10.38
C ALA A 376 -2.54 12.90 10.56
N TYR A 377 -2.82 11.91 11.41
CA TYR A 377 -1.88 10.86 11.81
C TYR A 377 -2.38 9.50 11.36
N ILE A 378 -1.65 8.84 10.47
CA ILE A 378 -2.00 7.52 9.95
C ILE A 378 -1.32 6.43 10.78
N ALA A 379 -2.10 5.48 11.30
CA ALA A 379 -1.59 4.34 12.03
C ALA A 379 -0.61 3.51 11.17
N PRO A 380 0.59 3.17 11.68
CA PRO A 380 1.52 2.33 10.94
C PRO A 380 1.01 0.89 10.85
N GLY A 381 1.20 0.26 9.70
CA GLY A 381 0.85 -1.14 9.49
C GLY A 381 1.58 -2.06 10.48
N GLY A 382 0.86 -2.98 11.13
CA GLY A 382 1.43 -3.92 12.09
C GLY A 382 1.47 -3.44 13.55
N GLN A 383 1.00 -2.23 13.86
CA GLN A 383 0.85 -1.74 15.24
C GLN A 383 -0.51 -1.07 15.44
N HIS A 384 -1.05 -1.07 16.66
CA HIS A 384 -2.25 -0.30 16.99
C HIS A 384 -1.90 1.14 17.32
N LEU A 385 -2.63 2.10 16.73
CA LEU A 385 -2.58 3.51 17.13
C LEU A 385 -3.55 3.72 18.29
N ILE A 386 -3.02 4.11 19.43
CA ILE A 386 -3.74 4.44 20.66
C ILE A 386 -3.49 5.92 20.94
N VAL A 387 -4.52 6.66 21.34
CA VAL A 387 -4.34 8.01 21.87
C VAL A 387 -4.27 7.94 23.38
N LYS A 388 -3.29 8.61 23.98
CA LYS A 388 -3.18 8.72 25.43
C LYS A 388 -3.05 10.16 25.88
N ARG A 389 -3.59 10.44 27.05
CA ARG A 389 -3.36 11.69 27.77
C ARG A 389 -2.14 11.53 28.67
N SER A 390 -1.13 12.36 28.45
CA SER A 390 0.04 12.48 29.30
C SER A 390 -0.32 13.14 30.63
N GLY A 391 0.49 12.91 31.67
CA GLY A 391 0.35 13.57 32.98
C GLY A 391 0.46 15.10 32.91
N SER A 392 1.05 15.65 31.85
CA SER A 392 1.07 17.10 31.57
C SER A 392 -0.25 17.65 31.00
N GLY A 393 -1.26 16.79 30.79
CA GLY A 393 -2.54 17.13 30.19
C GLY A 393 -2.56 17.16 28.66
N GLN A 394 -1.42 16.94 28.01
CA GLN A 394 -1.31 16.85 26.54
C GLN A 394 -1.71 15.47 26.02
N TYR A 395 -2.26 15.41 24.81
CA TYR A 395 -2.55 14.14 24.13
C TYR A 395 -1.41 13.75 23.19
N ALA A 396 -1.06 12.47 23.19
CA ALA A 396 0.00 11.92 22.36
C ALA A 396 -0.37 10.54 21.81
N ILE A 397 0.32 10.16 20.75
CA ILE A 397 0.21 8.85 20.12
C ILE A 397 1.00 7.84 20.94
N GLU A 398 0.38 6.72 21.24
CA GLU A 398 1.03 5.50 21.67
C GLU A 398 0.84 4.43 20.60
N LEU A 399 1.94 3.86 20.12
CA LEU A 399 1.91 2.66 19.29
C LEU A 399 2.01 1.43 20.17
N SER A 400 1.09 0.48 19.97
CA SER A 400 1.01 -0.76 20.74
C SER A 400 1.15 -1.99 19.85
N ASP A 401 1.95 -2.95 20.29
CA ASP A 401 2.14 -4.26 19.65
C ASP A 401 1.15 -5.33 20.16
N ALA A 402 0.05 -4.90 20.79
CA ALA A 402 -1.01 -5.81 21.23
C ALA A 402 -1.48 -6.75 20.09
N PRO A 403 -2.01 -7.94 20.42
CA PRO A 403 -2.50 -8.89 19.43
C PRO A 403 -3.59 -8.26 18.53
N PRO A 404 -3.73 -8.71 17.27
CA PRO A 404 -4.74 -8.20 16.35
C PRO A 404 -6.16 -8.22 16.94
N GLN A 405 -6.90 -7.13 16.76
CA GLN A 405 -8.31 -7.01 17.15
C GLN A 405 -9.18 -7.19 15.91
N ASN A 406 -10.17 -8.08 15.98
CA ASN A 406 -11.00 -8.48 14.83
C ASN A 406 -10.18 -8.97 13.61
N GLY A 407 -8.98 -9.50 13.84
CA GLY A 407 -8.07 -9.94 12.78
C GLY A 407 -7.27 -8.82 12.11
N HIS A 408 -7.33 -7.59 12.61
CA HIS A 408 -6.65 -6.42 12.04
C HIS A 408 -5.61 -5.84 13.00
N LYS A 409 -4.49 -5.39 12.42
CA LYS A 409 -3.44 -4.63 13.11
C LYS A 409 -2.72 -3.72 12.09
N PRO A 410 -3.02 -2.41 12.04
CA PRO A 410 -3.85 -1.63 12.97
C PRO A 410 -5.33 -2.01 12.95
N SER A 411 -6.04 -1.72 14.04
CA SER A 411 -7.49 -1.91 14.19
C SER A 411 -8.16 -0.59 14.53
N VAL A 412 -9.29 -0.32 13.88
CA VAL A 412 -10.15 0.83 14.16
C VAL A 412 -10.74 0.72 15.55
N GLY A 413 -11.12 -0.51 15.96
CA GLY A 413 -11.63 -0.78 17.31
C GLY A 413 -10.65 -0.35 18.39
N ALA A 414 -9.37 -0.74 18.27
CA ALA A 414 -8.33 -0.37 19.24
C ALA A 414 -8.17 1.16 19.35
N MET A 415 -8.21 1.87 18.22
CA MET A 415 -8.15 3.33 18.19
C MET A 415 -9.38 3.95 18.86
N PHE A 416 -10.59 3.50 18.55
CA PHE A 416 -11.82 4.02 19.15
C PHE A 416 -11.93 3.73 20.64
N ASP A 417 -11.57 2.52 21.09
CA ASP A 417 -11.55 2.15 22.51
C ASP A 417 -10.59 3.07 23.30
N SER A 418 -9.47 3.51 22.69
CA SER A 418 -8.54 4.45 23.35
C SER A 418 -9.15 5.82 23.66
N LEU A 419 -10.23 6.20 22.98
CA LEU A 419 -10.90 7.50 23.16
C LEU A 419 -12.02 7.45 24.22
N LEU A 420 -12.44 6.27 24.66
CA LEU A 420 -13.49 6.12 25.67
C LEU A 420 -13.20 6.88 26.98
N PRO A 421 -11.96 6.89 27.52
CA PRO A 421 -11.68 7.60 28.78
C PRO A 421 -11.67 9.13 28.65
N MET A 422 -11.65 9.68 27.43
CA MET A 422 -11.41 11.11 27.16
C MET A 422 -12.70 11.92 27.13
N ASN A 423 -13.47 11.91 28.22
CA ASN A 423 -14.76 12.60 28.32
C ASN A 423 -14.64 14.12 28.46
N GLU A 424 -13.43 14.63 28.72
CA GLU A 424 -13.13 16.06 28.87
C GLU A 424 -12.94 16.80 27.54
N ILE A 425 -12.81 16.08 26.43
CA ILE A 425 -12.71 16.64 25.07
C ILE A 425 -13.87 16.15 24.20
N ARG A 426 -14.17 16.93 23.17
CA ARG A 426 -15.13 16.51 22.15
C ARG A 426 -14.51 15.46 21.25
N ARG A 427 -15.24 14.37 21.05
CA ARG A 427 -14.78 13.22 20.27
C ARG A 427 -15.69 13.10 19.05
N HIS A 428 -15.10 12.97 17.87
CA HIS A 428 -15.82 12.75 16.62
C HIS A 428 -15.29 11.47 15.98
N ALA A 429 -16.16 10.47 15.78
CA ALA A 429 -15.78 9.20 15.17
C ALA A 429 -16.36 9.08 13.77
N VAL A 430 -15.55 8.63 12.82
CA VAL A 430 -15.92 8.45 11.41
C VAL A 430 -15.57 7.03 10.97
N ILE A 431 -16.52 6.30 10.40
CA ILE A 431 -16.27 5.03 9.70
C ILE A 431 -16.59 5.21 8.22
N MET A 432 -15.63 4.86 7.36
CA MET A 432 -15.76 4.94 5.92
C MET A 432 -15.73 3.56 5.28
N THR A 433 -15.79 3.50 3.95
CA THR A 433 -15.73 2.29 3.13
C THR A 433 -14.75 1.25 3.67
N GLY A 434 -15.19 0.00 3.64
CA GLY A 434 -14.38 -1.10 4.12
C GLY A 434 -15.16 -2.39 4.32
N MET A 435 -14.47 -3.52 4.12
CA MET A 435 -14.99 -4.84 4.44
C MET A 435 -14.98 -5.09 5.96
N GLY A 436 -15.97 -5.86 6.43
CA GLY A 436 -16.03 -6.36 7.80
C GLY A 436 -16.79 -5.43 8.73
N SER A 437 -16.47 -5.48 10.02
CA SER A 437 -17.19 -4.75 11.07
C SER A 437 -16.26 -4.10 12.10
N ASP A 438 -14.96 -4.01 11.81
CA ASP A 438 -14.01 -3.44 12.75
C ASP A 438 -14.35 -1.97 13.06
N GLY A 439 -14.29 -1.61 14.34
CA GLY A 439 -14.68 -0.29 14.84
C GLY A 439 -16.19 -0.09 15.05
N ALA A 440 -17.08 -0.94 14.53
CA ALA A 440 -18.53 -0.73 14.68
C ALA A 440 -18.99 -0.85 16.15
N LYS A 441 -18.52 -1.88 16.86
CA LYS A 441 -18.85 -2.09 18.28
C LYS A 441 -18.23 -1.01 19.15
N GLU A 442 -17.00 -0.61 18.86
CA GLU A 442 -16.29 0.43 19.61
C GLU A 442 -16.88 1.83 19.35
N MET A 443 -17.35 2.09 18.12
CA MET A 443 -18.14 3.29 17.82
C MET A 443 -19.47 3.29 18.61
N LYS A 444 -20.12 2.13 18.78
CA LYS A 444 -21.31 2.02 19.65
C LYS A 444 -20.96 2.34 21.11
N LYS A 445 -19.84 1.84 21.64
CA LYS A 445 -19.38 2.21 23.00
C LYS A 445 -19.12 3.72 23.11
N LEU A 446 -18.48 4.32 22.11
CA LEU A 446 -18.25 5.77 22.07
C LEU A 446 -19.58 6.53 22.07
N TYR A 447 -20.53 6.10 21.23
CA TYR A 447 -21.90 6.64 21.18
C TYR A 447 -22.58 6.60 22.56
N ASP A 448 -22.57 5.44 23.21
CA ASP A 448 -23.18 5.26 24.53
C ASP A 448 -22.48 6.08 25.63
N SER A 449 -21.18 6.36 25.47
CA SER A 449 -20.39 7.20 26.38
C SER A 449 -20.55 8.72 26.14
N GLY A 450 -21.38 9.13 25.19
CA GLY A 450 -21.61 10.54 24.87
C GLY A 450 -20.56 11.16 23.96
N VAL A 451 -20.10 10.43 22.94
CA VAL A 451 -19.32 11.01 21.82
C VAL A 451 -20.09 12.17 21.17
N SER A 452 -19.38 13.20 20.71
CA SER A 452 -20.02 14.41 20.19
C SER A 452 -20.61 14.20 18.80
N THR A 453 -19.99 13.36 17.97
CA THR A 453 -20.52 13.03 16.64
C THR A 453 -20.04 11.65 16.19
N THR A 454 -20.93 10.89 15.56
CA THR A 454 -20.57 9.70 14.78
C THR A 454 -21.04 9.86 13.33
N ILE A 455 -20.14 9.64 12.38
CA ILE A 455 -20.41 9.72 10.95
C ILE A 455 -20.08 8.37 10.32
N ALA A 456 -20.95 7.88 9.44
CA ALA A 456 -20.66 6.74 8.59
C ALA A 456 -20.83 7.13 7.12
N GLU A 457 -19.96 6.61 6.26
CA GLU A 457 -20.11 6.75 4.82
C GLU A 457 -21.34 5.97 4.32
N SER A 458 -22.14 6.58 3.45
CA SER A 458 -23.33 5.95 2.86
C SER A 458 -22.97 4.92 1.79
N GLU A 459 -23.87 3.96 1.58
CA GLU A 459 -23.70 2.86 0.62
C GLU A 459 -23.42 3.35 -0.81
N GLU A 460 -24.00 4.49 -1.22
CA GLU A 460 -23.86 5.03 -2.58
C GLU A 460 -22.43 5.44 -2.97
N THR A 461 -21.57 5.81 -2.03
CA THR A 461 -20.18 6.20 -2.34
C THR A 461 -19.15 5.16 -1.89
N CYS A 462 -19.56 4.17 -1.08
CA CYS A 462 -18.67 3.14 -0.60
C CYS A 462 -18.20 2.23 -1.75
N VAL A 463 -16.90 1.88 -1.74
CA VAL A 463 -16.40 0.77 -2.57
C VAL A 463 -16.86 -0.56 -1.98
N VAL A 464 -16.84 -0.67 -0.64
CA VAL A 464 -17.37 -1.80 0.12
C VAL A 464 -18.19 -1.30 1.30
N TYR A 465 -19.51 -1.54 1.28
CA TYR A 465 -20.42 -1.11 2.36
C TYR A 465 -20.54 -2.16 3.47
N GLY A 466 -19.41 -2.49 4.11
CA GLY A 466 -19.34 -3.46 5.23
C GLY A 466 -19.23 -2.78 6.59
N MET A 467 -18.12 -2.06 6.82
CA MET A 467 -17.85 -1.38 8.09
C MET A 467 -18.90 -0.29 8.39
N PRO A 468 -19.27 0.60 7.43
CA PRO A 468 -20.31 1.58 7.69
C PRO A 468 -21.68 0.95 7.95
N ARG A 469 -22.04 -0.11 7.21
CA ARG A 469 -23.28 -0.88 7.44
C ARG A 469 -23.33 -1.45 8.85
N SER A 470 -22.25 -2.09 9.28
CA SER A 470 -22.16 -2.69 10.62
C SER A 470 -22.33 -1.65 11.72
N ALA A 471 -21.80 -0.43 11.55
CA ALA A 471 -22.02 0.67 12.49
C ALA A 471 -23.47 1.19 12.44
N ALA A 472 -24.04 1.35 11.25
CA ALA A 472 -25.43 1.80 11.07
C ALA A 472 -26.44 0.83 11.70
N GLU A 473 -26.26 -0.49 11.52
CA GLU A 473 -27.11 -1.54 12.10
C GLU A 473 -27.09 -1.56 13.64
N LEU A 474 -26.02 -1.06 14.26
CA LEU A 474 -25.92 -0.89 15.72
C LEU A 474 -26.63 0.37 16.24
N ASN A 475 -27.25 1.17 15.35
CA ASN A 475 -27.92 2.42 15.67
C ASN A 475 -27.03 3.42 16.42
N CYS A 476 -25.73 3.44 16.12
CA CYS A 476 -24.77 4.38 16.71
C CYS A 476 -24.27 5.47 15.75
N VAL A 477 -24.84 5.57 14.55
CA VAL A 477 -24.47 6.56 13.52
C VAL A 477 -25.43 7.74 13.59
N MET A 478 -24.91 8.93 13.93
CA MET A 478 -25.70 10.17 13.95
C MET A 478 -25.90 10.76 12.54
N HIS A 479 -24.90 10.57 11.68
CA HIS A 479 -24.93 11.06 10.30
C HIS A 479 -24.45 9.98 9.33
N LEU A 480 -25.36 9.48 8.50
CA LEU A 480 -25.04 8.62 7.36
C LEU A 480 -24.96 9.52 6.11
N LEU A 481 -23.78 9.69 5.53
CA LEU A 481 -23.52 10.71 4.51
C LEU A 481 -22.68 10.16 3.35
N PRO A 482 -22.90 10.65 2.12
CA PRO A 482 -21.98 10.38 1.02
C PRO A 482 -20.62 11.02 1.26
N LEU A 483 -19.58 10.37 0.74
CA LEU A 483 -18.18 10.76 0.91
C LEU A 483 -17.90 12.26 0.71
N PRO A 484 -18.36 12.93 -0.37
CA PRO A 484 -18.15 14.37 -0.57
C PRO A 484 -18.67 15.27 0.57
N GLN A 485 -19.68 14.80 1.32
CA GLN A 485 -20.32 15.57 2.37
C GLN A 485 -19.66 15.38 3.74
N ILE A 486 -18.85 14.32 3.93
CA ILE A 486 -18.24 14.00 5.22
C ILE A 486 -17.29 15.13 5.67
N ALA A 487 -16.41 15.61 4.79
CA ALA A 487 -15.49 16.70 5.10
C ALA A 487 -16.23 17.99 5.50
N THR A 488 -17.26 18.35 4.74
CA THR A 488 -18.13 19.50 5.03
C THR A 488 -18.79 19.36 6.41
N LYS A 489 -19.31 18.17 6.73
CA LYS A 489 -19.94 17.92 8.02
C LYS A 489 -18.94 18.00 9.17
N LEU A 490 -17.74 17.44 9.03
CA LEU A 490 -16.68 17.56 10.03
C LEU A 490 -16.32 19.03 10.29
N ASN A 491 -16.15 19.82 9.23
CA ASN A 491 -15.88 21.26 9.37
C ASN A 491 -16.97 22.01 10.15
N GLN A 492 -18.23 21.61 10.03
CA GLN A 492 -19.34 22.20 10.78
C GLN A 492 -19.30 21.78 12.26
N VAL A 493 -19.20 20.48 12.54
CA VAL A 493 -19.36 19.96 13.92
C VAL A 493 -18.16 20.24 14.82
N VAL A 494 -16.96 20.41 14.26
CA VAL A 494 -15.73 20.71 15.03
C VAL A 494 -15.60 22.22 15.30
N LYS A 495 -16.18 23.07 14.44
CA LYS A 495 -16.18 24.54 14.65
C LYS A 495 -17.33 25.03 15.53
N SER A 496 -18.45 24.32 15.53
CA SER A 496 -19.58 24.54 16.46
C SER A 496 -19.15 24.13 17.87
#